data_AF-C0PUQ7-F1
#
_entry.id   AF-C0PUQ7-F1
#
_cell.length_a   1.000
_cell.length_b   1.000
_cell.length_c   1.000
_cell.angle_alpha   90.00
_cell.angle_beta   90.00
_cell.angle_gamma   90.00
#
_symmetry.space_group_name_H-M   'P 1'
#
loop_
_entity.id
_entity.type
_entity.pdbx_description
1 polymer ?
#
loop_
_entity_poly.entity_id
_entity_poly.type
_entity_poly.pdbx_seq_one_letter_code
_entity_poly.pdbx_strand_id
1 'polypeptide(L)'
;IRQSAALTTFNKQWTSKYIVIEDPFDLNHNLGAGLSRRMTNFIMKAFINGRSVFGTAVKAYPPEYTSHMEFFFDPEVLTEGQLAPNDRCCRICGKIGHFMKDCPMRRKSRQRREQEDRAEGRRDWAEGGREHRQGEYWRRQDEKRCCFLCGSHAHIKKDCPQYRGPAFSSPPSTSHMRNLRERKTGLPSTGGKKEATTKYD
;
A
#
# COMPACT_ATOMS: atom_id res chain seq x y z
N ILE A 1 -22.73 25.53 2.01
CA ILE A 1 -23.13 26.41 0.88
C ILE A 1 -24.62 26.74 0.84
N ARG A 2 -25.50 25.95 1.49
CA ARG A 2 -26.94 26.26 1.58
C ARG A 2 -27.30 27.46 2.48
N GLN A 3 -26.35 27.92 3.30
CA GLN A 3 -26.52 29.02 4.24
C GLN A 3 -25.22 29.81 4.34
N SER A 4 -25.33 31.09 4.68
CA SER A 4 -24.19 31.99 4.91
C SER A 4 -23.64 31.89 6.33
N ALA A 5 -24.49 31.59 7.31
CA ALA A 5 -24.06 31.44 8.70
C ALA A 5 -23.12 30.24 8.86
N ALA A 6 -22.06 30.42 9.63
CA ALA A 6 -21.09 29.37 9.92
C ALA A 6 -21.76 28.17 10.60
N LEU A 7 -21.37 26.96 10.20
CA LEU A 7 -21.85 25.72 10.76
C LEU A 7 -20.68 24.98 11.41
N THR A 8 -20.80 24.67 12.70
CA THR A 8 -19.75 23.96 13.42
C THR A 8 -19.90 22.45 13.25
N THR A 9 -18.76 21.75 13.25
CA THR A 9 -18.75 20.28 13.22
C THR A 9 -19.38 19.67 14.48
N PHE A 10 -19.32 20.36 15.61
CA PHE A 10 -19.99 19.96 16.85
C PHE A 10 -21.51 19.93 16.70
N ASN A 11 -22.11 20.99 16.14
CA ASN A 11 -23.57 21.04 15.91
C ASN A 11 -24.02 19.94 14.95
N LYS A 12 -23.17 19.56 14.00
CA LYS A 12 -23.40 18.44 13.08
C LYS A 12 -23.02 17.07 13.62
N GLN A 13 -22.38 17.00 14.78
CA GLN A 13 -21.77 15.77 15.31
C GLN A 13 -20.78 15.10 14.34
N TRP A 14 -20.17 15.89 13.44
CA TRP A 14 -19.21 15.42 12.43
C TRP A 14 -17.77 15.70 12.86
N THR A 15 -17.40 15.25 14.05
CA THR A 15 -16.09 15.52 14.69
C THR A 15 -15.01 14.51 14.32
N SER A 16 -15.35 13.45 13.58
CA SER A 16 -14.43 12.35 13.25
C SER A 16 -13.49 12.65 12.08
N LYS A 17 -13.77 13.69 11.29
CA LYS A 17 -13.03 14.08 10.09
C LYS A 17 -12.53 15.50 10.20
N TYR A 18 -11.39 15.76 9.57
CA TYR A 18 -10.79 17.09 9.54
C TYR A 18 -11.43 17.96 8.45
N ILE A 19 -11.55 17.40 7.23
CA ILE A 19 -12.27 18.04 6.12
C ILE A 19 -13.70 17.51 6.14
N VAL A 20 -14.65 18.42 6.29
CA VAL A 20 -16.08 18.14 6.40
C VAL A 20 -16.83 19.06 5.46
N ILE A 21 -17.57 18.48 4.53
CA ILE A 21 -18.29 19.21 3.49
C ILE A 21 -19.72 18.66 3.46
N GLU A 22 -20.67 19.47 3.93
CA GLU A 22 -22.10 19.18 3.88
C GLU A 22 -22.61 19.30 2.43
N ASP A 23 -23.28 18.26 1.94
CA ASP A 23 -24.01 18.32 0.68
C ASP A 23 -25.19 19.32 0.79
N PRO A 24 -25.46 20.14 -0.25
CA PRO A 24 -26.53 21.14 -0.19
C PRO A 24 -27.95 20.56 -0.12
N PHE A 25 -28.18 19.32 -0.58
CA PHE A 25 -29.50 18.69 -0.66
C PHE A 25 -29.65 17.54 0.34
N ASP A 26 -28.60 16.73 0.51
CA ASP A 26 -28.56 15.67 1.52
C ASP A 26 -27.77 16.11 2.75
N LEU A 27 -28.48 16.67 3.73
CA LEU A 27 -27.84 17.25 4.93
C LEU A 27 -27.15 16.20 5.82
N ASN A 28 -27.39 14.91 5.59
CA ASN A 28 -26.72 13.82 6.29
C ASN A 28 -25.47 13.32 5.55
N HIS A 29 -25.24 13.79 4.31
CA HIS A 29 -24.12 13.39 3.50
C HIS A 29 -22.91 14.34 3.69
N ASN A 30 -21.84 13.77 4.24
CA ASN A 30 -20.53 14.43 4.34
C ASN A 30 -19.60 13.92 3.23
N LEU A 31 -19.30 14.77 2.24
CA LEU A 31 -18.42 14.43 1.12
C LEU A 31 -16.97 14.11 1.54
N GLY A 32 -16.55 14.58 2.71
CA GLY A 32 -15.23 14.30 3.29
C GLY A 32 -15.15 12.97 4.06
N ALA A 33 -16.27 12.24 4.23
CA ALA A 33 -16.31 11.04 5.07
C ALA A 33 -15.33 9.93 4.63
N GLY A 34 -15.05 9.83 3.33
CA GLY A 34 -14.15 8.82 2.75
C GLY A 34 -12.66 9.10 2.97
N LEU A 35 -12.28 10.31 3.38
CA LEU A 35 -10.88 10.70 3.47
C LEU A 35 -10.14 9.95 4.58
N SER A 36 -8.91 9.54 4.26
CA SER A 36 -7.96 8.98 5.24
C SER A 36 -7.15 10.11 5.86
N ARG A 37 -6.51 9.85 7.01
CA ARG A 37 -5.62 10.84 7.63
C ARG A 37 -4.44 11.18 6.71
N ARG A 38 -3.85 10.18 6.04
CA ARG A 38 -2.77 10.39 5.06
C ARG A 38 -3.22 11.25 3.88
N MET A 39 -4.38 10.93 3.30
CA MET A 39 -4.94 11.72 2.20
C MET A 39 -5.29 13.15 2.64
N THR A 40 -5.84 13.32 3.85
CA THR A 40 -6.13 14.63 4.42
C THR A 40 -4.85 15.46 4.54
N ASN A 41 -3.78 14.89 5.08
CA ASN A 41 -2.49 15.57 5.20
C ASN A 41 -1.93 15.95 3.82
N PHE A 42 -2.04 15.05 2.84
CA PHE A 42 -1.61 15.31 1.47
C PHE A 42 -2.35 16.51 0.86
N ILE A 43 -3.68 16.54 0.98
CA ILE A 43 -4.51 17.67 0.51
C ILE A 43 -4.12 18.97 1.21
N MET A 44 -4.01 18.96 2.54
CA MET A 44 -3.65 20.16 3.30
C MET A 44 -2.26 20.69 2.93
N LYS A 45 -1.29 19.79 2.73
CA LYS A 45 0.07 20.15 2.33
C LYS A 45 0.09 20.78 0.93
N ALA A 46 -0.68 20.24 -0.01
CA ALA A 46 -0.84 20.82 -1.34
C ALA A 46 -1.42 22.25 -1.28
N PHE A 47 -2.44 22.49 -0.44
CA PHE A 47 -2.98 23.84 -0.24
C PHE A 47 -1.97 24.79 0.42
N ILE A 48 -1.18 24.32 1.39
CA ILE A 48 -0.14 25.13 2.04
C ILE A 48 0.93 25.53 1.04
N ASN A 49 1.43 24.57 0.24
CA ASN A 49 2.44 24.84 -0.78
C ASN A 49 1.87 25.76 -1.87
N GLY A 50 0.64 25.51 -2.34
CA GLY A 50 -0.06 26.39 -3.27
C GLY A 50 -0.19 27.82 -2.74
N ARG A 51 -0.58 28.00 -1.48
CA ARG A 51 -0.61 29.33 -0.86
C ARG A 51 0.75 30.02 -0.93
N SER A 52 1.85 29.30 -0.68
CA SER A 52 3.20 29.87 -0.79
C SER A 52 3.55 30.29 -2.22
N VAL A 53 3.22 29.46 -3.22
CA VAL A 53 3.48 29.75 -4.63
C VAL A 53 2.65 30.96 -5.11
N PHE A 54 1.33 30.92 -4.91
CA PHE A 54 0.43 31.97 -5.39
C PHE A 54 0.46 33.24 -4.53
N GLY A 55 0.87 33.14 -3.26
CA GLY A 55 0.95 34.26 -2.34
C GLY A 55 2.29 35.00 -2.36
N THR A 56 3.31 34.46 -3.02
CA THR A 56 4.63 35.11 -3.13
C THR A 56 4.72 35.82 -4.47
N ALA A 57 5.02 37.11 -4.45
CA ALA A 57 5.18 37.89 -5.68
C ALA A 57 6.39 37.36 -6.50
N VAL A 58 6.13 36.97 -7.75
CA VAL A 58 7.16 36.53 -8.69
C VAL A 58 7.80 37.76 -9.32
N LYS A 59 9.09 38.00 -9.03
CA LYS A 59 9.84 39.14 -9.59
C LYS A 59 10.28 38.88 -11.03
N ALA A 60 10.66 37.64 -11.34
CA ALA A 60 10.99 37.16 -12.66
C ALA A 60 10.75 35.64 -12.67
N TYR A 61 10.21 35.12 -13.77
CA TYR A 61 10.01 33.68 -13.92
C TYR A 61 11.34 33.00 -14.24
N PRO A 62 11.66 31.87 -13.60
CA PRO A 62 12.84 31.09 -13.96
C PRO A 62 12.76 30.64 -15.43
N PRO A 63 13.88 30.64 -16.18
CA PRO A 63 13.90 30.28 -17.61
C PRO A 63 13.53 28.82 -17.87
N GLU A 64 13.54 27.97 -16.85
CA GLU A 64 13.14 26.57 -16.94
C GLU A 64 11.64 26.40 -17.22
N TYR A 65 10.82 27.41 -16.88
CA TYR A 65 9.38 27.36 -17.11
C TYR A 65 9.00 28.01 -18.44
N THR A 66 8.24 27.27 -19.25
CA THR A 66 7.79 27.74 -20.57
C THR A 66 6.51 28.58 -20.49
N SER A 67 5.74 28.42 -19.41
CA SER A 67 4.49 29.15 -19.21
C SER A 67 4.23 29.44 -17.73
N HIS A 68 3.46 30.50 -17.45
CA HIS A 68 3.00 30.80 -16.09
C HIS A 68 2.22 29.63 -15.47
N MET A 69 1.43 28.91 -16.27
CA MET A 69 0.66 27.76 -15.79
C MET A 69 1.57 26.64 -15.30
N GLU A 70 2.67 26.38 -16.00
CA GLU A 70 3.66 25.39 -15.61
C GLU A 70 4.30 25.76 -14.27
N PHE A 71 4.66 27.02 -14.08
CA PHE A 71 5.21 27.52 -12.82
C PHE A 71 4.23 27.38 -11.65
N PHE A 72 2.98 27.81 -11.82
CA PHE A 72 2.00 27.84 -10.73
C PHE A 72 1.46 26.46 -10.36
N PHE A 73 1.44 25.53 -11.32
CA PHE A 73 0.85 24.20 -11.15
C PHE A 73 1.90 23.08 -11.22
N ASP A 74 3.16 23.39 -10.90
CA ASP A 74 4.24 22.42 -10.83
C ASP A 74 3.98 21.37 -9.72
N PRO A 75 3.79 20.08 -10.07
CA PRO A 75 3.58 19.02 -9.09
C PRO A 75 4.78 18.83 -8.14
N GLU A 76 6.00 19.05 -8.61
CA GLU A 76 7.21 18.93 -7.79
C GLU A 76 7.21 19.96 -6.65
N VAL A 77 6.62 21.14 -6.87
CA VAL A 77 6.48 22.18 -5.86
C VAL A 77 5.23 21.98 -5.00
N LEU A 78 4.08 21.74 -5.64
CA LEU A 78 2.80 21.63 -4.93
C LEU A 78 2.72 20.37 -4.07
N THR A 79 3.32 19.27 -4.52
CA THR A 79 3.24 17.97 -3.86
C THR A 79 4.59 17.37 -3.46
N GLU A 80 5.69 18.12 -3.62
CA GLU A 80 7.05 17.66 -3.27
C GLU A 80 7.43 16.35 -4.01
N GLY A 81 6.91 16.20 -5.24
CA GLY A 81 7.06 15.00 -6.07
C GLY A 81 6.33 13.76 -5.53
N GLN A 82 5.58 13.88 -4.43
CA GLN A 82 4.91 12.75 -3.80
C GLN A 82 3.60 12.42 -4.52
N LEU A 83 3.37 11.14 -4.77
CA LEU A 83 2.09 10.66 -5.30
C LEU A 83 1.01 10.64 -4.22
N ALA A 84 -0.23 10.91 -4.64
CA ALA A 84 -1.39 10.87 -3.76
C ALA A 84 -1.55 9.48 -3.11
N PRO A 85 -1.78 9.39 -1.78
CA PRO A 85 -1.87 8.11 -1.08
C PRO A 85 -2.99 7.20 -1.62
N ASN A 86 -2.66 5.95 -1.97
CA ASN A 86 -3.60 5.01 -2.58
C ASN A 86 -3.94 3.79 -1.69
N ASP A 87 -3.70 3.88 -0.37
CA ASP A 87 -3.79 2.74 0.56
C ASP A 87 -5.16 2.04 0.62
N ARG A 88 -6.25 2.75 0.29
CA ARG A 88 -7.63 2.20 0.29
C ARG A 88 -8.09 1.72 -1.09
N CYS A 89 -7.26 1.92 -2.10
CA CYS A 89 -7.56 1.57 -3.47
C CYS A 89 -7.28 0.09 -3.73
N CYS A 90 -8.08 -0.53 -4.58
CA CYS A 90 -7.80 -1.88 -5.06
C CYS A 90 -6.48 -1.89 -5.83
N ARG A 91 -5.54 -2.78 -5.46
CA ARG A 91 -4.22 -2.90 -6.10
C ARG A 91 -4.24 -3.35 -7.56
N ILE A 92 -5.40 -3.80 -8.08
CA ILE A 92 -5.55 -4.22 -9.47
C ILE A 92 -6.01 -3.07 -10.37
N CYS A 93 -6.90 -2.20 -9.89
CA CYS A 93 -7.51 -1.16 -10.73
C CYS A 93 -7.41 0.27 -10.17
N GLY A 94 -6.85 0.45 -8.99
CA GLY A 94 -6.69 1.75 -8.34
C GLY A 94 -7.97 2.38 -7.80
N LYS A 95 -9.14 1.72 -7.90
CA LYS A 95 -10.43 2.25 -7.40
C LYS A 95 -10.77 1.73 -6.01
N ILE A 96 -11.46 2.55 -5.21
CA ILE A 96 -12.00 2.18 -3.90
C ILE A 96 -13.29 1.34 -4.03
N GLY A 97 -13.78 0.80 -2.91
CA GLY A 97 -15.14 0.25 -2.81
C GLY A 97 -15.31 -1.25 -3.12
N HIS A 98 -14.23 -2.01 -3.33
CA HIS A 98 -14.31 -3.46 -3.54
C HIS A 98 -13.06 -4.19 -3.04
N PHE A 99 -13.20 -5.47 -2.70
CA PHE A 99 -12.07 -6.33 -2.42
C PHE A 99 -11.38 -6.77 -3.72
N MET A 100 -10.10 -7.13 -3.62
CA MET A 100 -9.32 -7.57 -4.78
C MET A 100 -9.96 -8.76 -5.53
N LYS A 101 -10.63 -9.67 -4.80
CA LYS A 101 -11.36 -10.81 -5.36
C LYS A 101 -12.54 -10.40 -6.24
N ASP A 102 -13.19 -9.28 -5.91
CA ASP A 102 -14.38 -8.75 -6.56
C ASP A 102 -14.03 -7.68 -7.61
N CYS A 103 -12.73 -7.49 -7.89
CA CYS A 103 -12.29 -6.49 -8.85
C CYS A 103 -12.76 -6.82 -10.27
N PRO A 104 -13.50 -5.92 -10.95
CA PRO A 104 -13.98 -6.14 -12.31
C PRO A 104 -12.83 -6.40 -13.30
N MET A 105 -11.69 -5.74 -13.10
CA MET A 105 -10.50 -5.94 -13.93
C MET A 105 -9.85 -7.32 -13.69
N ARG A 106 -9.93 -7.87 -12.47
CA ARG A 106 -9.43 -9.22 -12.18
C ARG A 106 -10.23 -10.29 -12.93
N ARG A 107 -11.57 -10.14 -12.95
CA ARG A 107 -12.46 -11.06 -13.67
C ARG A 107 -12.17 -11.05 -15.17
N LYS A 108 -11.98 -9.87 -15.77
CA LYS A 108 -11.65 -9.72 -17.19
C LYS A 108 -10.29 -10.36 -17.54
N SER A 109 -9.26 -10.11 -16.73
CA SER A 109 -7.93 -10.71 -16.96
C SER A 109 -7.97 -12.23 -16.86
N ARG A 110 -8.74 -12.80 -15.93
CA ARG A 110 -8.90 -14.25 -15.82
C ARG A 110 -9.65 -14.83 -17.03
N GLN A 111 -10.74 -14.20 -17.45
CA GLN A 111 -11.51 -14.65 -18.61
C GLN A 111 -10.69 -14.62 -19.91
N ARG A 112 -9.85 -13.58 -20.09
CA ARG A 112 -8.93 -13.51 -21.24
C ARG A 112 -7.93 -14.68 -21.22
N ARG A 113 -7.29 -14.95 -20.08
CA ARG A 113 -6.37 -16.09 -19.94
C ARG A 113 -7.06 -17.43 -20.21
N GLU A 114 -8.25 -17.63 -19.64
CA GLU A 114 -9.03 -18.85 -19.88
C GLU A 114 -9.42 -19.01 -21.35
N GLN A 115 -9.63 -17.91 -22.09
CA GLN A 115 -9.91 -17.93 -23.52
C GLN A 115 -8.65 -18.19 -24.37
N GLU A 116 -7.50 -17.62 -23.98
CA GLU A 116 -6.19 -17.90 -24.58
C GLU A 116 -5.79 -19.37 -24.38
N ASP A 117 -5.91 -19.92 -23.16
CA ASP A 117 -5.64 -21.33 -22.84
C ASP A 117 -6.54 -22.28 -23.65
N ARG A 118 -7.83 -21.92 -23.84
CA ARG A 118 -8.76 -22.71 -24.64
C ARG A 118 -8.45 -22.62 -26.14
N ALA A 119 -7.90 -21.50 -26.61
CA ALA A 119 -7.48 -21.33 -28.00
C ALA A 119 -6.18 -22.09 -28.28
N GLU A 120 -5.22 -22.04 -27.35
CA GLU A 120 -3.97 -22.80 -27.40
C GLU A 120 -4.24 -24.31 -27.36
N GLY A 121 -5.07 -24.78 -26.41
CA GLY A 121 -5.47 -26.19 -26.35
C GLY A 121 -6.24 -26.67 -27.58
N ARG A 122 -6.93 -25.76 -28.31
CA ARG A 122 -7.62 -26.10 -29.56
C ARG A 122 -6.67 -26.14 -30.76
N ARG A 123 -5.57 -25.36 -30.75
CA ARG A 123 -4.48 -25.47 -31.73
C ARG A 123 -3.70 -26.77 -31.54
N ASP A 124 -3.39 -27.14 -30.31
CA ASP A 124 -2.73 -28.41 -29.95
C ASP A 124 -3.53 -29.67 -30.39
N TRP A 125 -4.86 -29.60 -30.34
CA TRP A 125 -5.74 -30.68 -30.83
C TRP A 125 -5.85 -30.75 -32.36
N ALA A 126 -5.65 -29.63 -33.07
CA ALA A 126 -5.72 -29.57 -34.53
C ALA A 126 -4.40 -30.04 -35.19
N GLU A 127 -3.27 -29.94 -34.49
CA GLU A 127 -1.92 -30.22 -34.98
C GLU A 127 -1.42 -31.65 -34.66
N GLY A 128 -2.32 -32.59 -34.36
CA GLY A 128 -2.03 -34.04 -34.39
C GLY A 128 -1.10 -34.60 -33.30
N GLY A 129 -0.86 -33.90 -32.19
CA GLY A 129 0.14 -34.27 -31.19
C GLY A 129 -0.29 -35.29 -30.12
N ARG A 130 -0.61 -36.55 -30.48
CA ARG A 130 -0.71 -37.63 -29.47
C ARG A 130 0.64 -38.18 -29.01
N GLU A 131 1.71 -37.96 -29.78
CA GLU A 131 3.03 -38.55 -29.52
C GLU A 131 4.01 -37.57 -28.84
N HIS A 132 3.89 -36.25 -29.07
CA HIS A 132 4.76 -35.23 -28.44
C HIS A 132 4.39 -34.94 -26.97
N ARG A 133 3.18 -35.33 -26.54
CA ARG A 133 2.66 -34.99 -25.20
C ARG A 133 3.32 -35.77 -24.06
N GLN A 134 3.82 -36.98 -24.30
CA GLN A 134 4.49 -37.74 -23.23
C GLN A 134 5.92 -37.24 -23.02
N GLY A 135 6.73 -37.10 -24.07
CA GLY A 135 8.14 -36.73 -23.96
C GLY A 135 8.40 -35.39 -23.26
N GLU A 136 7.60 -34.36 -23.55
CA GLU A 136 7.81 -33.02 -22.97
C GLU A 136 7.22 -32.83 -21.58
N TYR A 137 6.09 -33.50 -21.27
CA TYR A 137 5.54 -33.51 -19.92
C TYR A 137 6.48 -34.25 -18.95
N TRP A 138 7.07 -35.37 -19.37
CA TRP A 138 8.07 -36.10 -18.58
C TRP A 138 9.39 -35.29 -18.45
N ARG A 139 9.91 -34.65 -19.51
CA ARG A 139 11.11 -33.77 -19.42
C ARG A 139 10.92 -32.57 -18.49
N ARG A 140 9.76 -31.90 -18.55
CA ARG A 140 9.48 -30.68 -17.77
C ARG A 140 9.21 -30.96 -16.29
N GLN A 141 8.78 -32.18 -15.97
CA GLN A 141 8.63 -32.64 -14.58
C GLN A 141 9.97 -33.07 -13.97
N ASP A 142 10.90 -33.56 -14.79
CA ASP A 142 12.27 -33.95 -14.41
C ASP A 142 13.15 -32.75 -14.03
N GLU A 143 13.01 -31.62 -14.74
CA GLU A 143 13.68 -30.34 -14.41
C GLU A 143 13.24 -29.72 -13.06
N LYS A 144 12.13 -30.19 -12.47
CA LYS A 144 11.57 -29.66 -11.20
C LYS A 144 11.77 -30.58 -9.98
N ARG A 145 12.46 -31.71 -10.14
CA ARG A 145 12.72 -32.66 -9.05
C ARG A 145 14.11 -32.55 -8.43
N CYS A 146 14.74 -31.38 -8.52
CA CYS A 146 15.94 -31.09 -7.76
C CYS A 146 15.62 -30.77 -6.29
N CYS A 147 16.50 -31.18 -5.39
CA CYS A 147 16.42 -30.80 -3.99
C CYS A 147 16.53 -29.27 -3.86
N PHE A 148 15.47 -28.60 -3.43
CA PHE A 148 15.42 -27.14 -3.29
C PHE A 148 16.44 -26.53 -2.29
N LEU A 149 17.17 -27.35 -1.54
CA LEU A 149 18.23 -26.89 -0.61
C LEU A 149 19.61 -26.85 -1.25
N CYS A 150 19.95 -27.82 -2.11
CA CYS A 150 21.29 -27.96 -2.68
C CYS A 150 21.32 -28.01 -4.21
N GLY A 151 20.16 -28.03 -4.87
CA GLY A 151 20.02 -28.12 -6.33
C GLY A 151 20.33 -29.50 -6.92
N SER A 152 20.61 -30.52 -6.11
CA SER A 152 20.92 -31.88 -6.61
C SER A 152 19.68 -32.58 -7.17
N HIS A 153 19.83 -33.29 -8.29
CA HIS A 153 18.77 -34.09 -8.93
C HIS A 153 18.70 -35.54 -8.39
N ALA A 154 19.60 -35.93 -7.47
CA ALA A 154 19.70 -37.30 -6.98
C ALA A 154 18.73 -37.65 -5.84
N HIS A 155 18.17 -36.65 -5.15
CA HIS A 155 17.30 -36.85 -3.98
C HIS A 155 16.29 -35.72 -3.82
N ILE A 156 15.22 -35.96 -3.04
CA ILE A 156 14.25 -34.93 -2.66
C ILE A 156 14.63 -34.27 -1.33
N LYS A 157 14.00 -33.13 -1.00
CA LYS A 157 14.31 -32.30 0.19
C LYS A 157 14.45 -33.09 1.50
N LYS A 158 13.65 -34.13 1.72
CA LYS A 158 13.64 -34.94 2.96
C LYS A 158 14.89 -35.80 3.14
N ASP A 159 15.51 -36.21 2.04
CA ASP A 159 16.65 -37.15 2.02
C ASP A 159 17.96 -36.42 1.71
N CYS A 160 17.94 -35.07 1.73
CA CYS A 160 19.12 -34.26 1.49
C CYS A 160 20.07 -34.35 2.69
N PRO A 161 21.38 -34.63 2.50
CA PRO A 161 22.36 -34.66 3.58
C PRO A 161 22.44 -33.36 4.39
N GLN A 162 21.97 -32.24 3.81
CA GLN A 162 21.91 -30.92 4.44
C GLN A 162 20.56 -30.61 5.10
N TYR A 163 19.57 -31.51 5.01
CA TYR A 163 18.25 -31.32 5.58
C TYR A 163 18.23 -31.61 7.09
N ARG A 164 18.22 -30.56 7.91
CA ARG A 164 17.85 -30.65 9.33
C ARG A 164 16.36 -30.35 9.51
N GLY A 165 15.52 -31.38 9.41
CA GLY A 165 14.11 -31.29 9.80
C GLY A 165 13.93 -31.29 11.33
N PRO A 166 12.81 -30.77 11.87
CA PRO A 166 12.60 -30.73 13.32
C PRO A 166 12.22 -32.12 13.83
N ALA A 167 13.04 -32.68 14.72
CA ALA A 167 12.71 -33.88 15.48
C ALA A 167 11.57 -33.54 16.46
N PHE A 168 10.45 -34.25 16.34
CA PHE A 168 9.47 -34.32 17.42
C PHE A 168 10.05 -35.22 18.53
N SER A 169 10.49 -34.59 19.62
CA SER A 169 10.48 -35.20 20.95
C SER A 169 9.87 -34.18 21.92
N SER A 170 8.98 -34.64 22.79
CA SER A 170 8.34 -33.86 23.87
C SER A 170 8.43 -34.68 25.16
N PRO A 171 8.23 -34.12 26.38
CA PRO A 171 8.58 -32.81 26.96
C PRO A 171 9.43 -32.99 28.26
N PRO A 172 9.73 -31.94 29.06
CA PRO A 172 8.85 -31.64 30.20
C PRO A 172 8.66 -30.14 30.53
N SER A 173 7.81 -29.95 31.53
CA SER A 173 7.11 -28.76 32.03
C SER A 173 7.96 -27.62 32.62
N THR A 174 7.26 -26.49 32.81
CA THR A 174 7.42 -25.43 33.83
C THR A 174 7.93 -24.05 33.39
N SER A 175 7.03 -23.10 33.61
CA SER A 175 7.26 -21.77 34.20
C SER A 175 7.75 -20.61 33.31
N HIS A 176 6.96 -19.55 33.41
CA HIS A 176 7.37 -18.15 33.50
C HIS A 176 7.71 -17.36 32.23
N MET A 177 6.69 -16.60 31.82
CA MET A 177 6.76 -15.20 31.37
C MET A 177 7.94 -14.42 31.97
N ARG A 178 8.78 -13.79 31.13
CA ARG A 178 8.93 -12.32 31.02
C ARG A 178 10.19 -11.89 30.24
N ASN A 179 9.96 -10.85 29.42
CA ASN A 179 10.83 -9.70 29.16
C ASN A 179 12.31 -9.93 28.83
N LEU A 180 12.68 -9.72 27.56
CA LEU A 180 13.86 -8.91 27.25
C LEU A 180 13.82 -8.40 25.79
N ARG A 181 13.38 -7.16 25.57
CA ARG A 181 13.81 -6.42 24.39
C ARG A 181 14.05 -4.96 24.73
N GLU A 182 15.11 -4.75 25.50
CA GLU A 182 15.84 -3.50 25.52
C GLU A 182 17.34 -3.79 25.42
N ARG A 183 18.05 -2.84 24.82
CA ARG A 183 19.51 -2.70 24.66
C ARG A 183 20.05 -3.16 23.30
N LYS A 184 20.18 -2.17 22.40
CA LYS A 184 21.50 -1.60 22.06
C LYS A 184 21.33 -0.41 21.11
N THR A 185 21.35 0.80 21.67
CA THR A 185 22.05 1.97 21.12
C THR A 185 22.34 2.88 22.30
N GLY A 186 23.54 2.76 22.87
CA GLY A 186 24.05 3.71 23.84
C GLY A 186 24.89 4.76 23.12
N LEU A 187 24.60 6.04 23.38
CA LEU A 187 25.57 7.13 23.40
C LEU A 187 25.03 8.24 24.33
N PRO A 188 25.89 9.01 25.01
CA PRO A 188 25.55 9.71 26.26
C PRO A 188 25.00 11.12 25.99
N SER A 189 24.06 11.56 26.83
CA SER A 189 23.65 12.96 26.92
C SER A 189 23.87 13.47 28.33
N THR A 190 24.65 14.54 28.41
CA THR A 190 24.93 15.34 29.60
C THR A 190 23.83 16.38 29.82
N GLY A 191 23.47 16.60 31.09
CA GLY A 191 23.10 17.93 31.59
C GLY A 191 21.62 18.26 31.79
N GLY A 192 21.27 18.61 33.04
CA GLY A 192 20.53 19.86 33.27
C GLY A 192 19.10 19.77 33.84
N LYS A 193 19.02 19.81 35.17
CA LYS A 193 17.91 20.17 36.07
C LYS A 193 16.86 21.15 35.51
N LYS A 194 15.59 20.99 35.94
CA LYS A 194 14.79 22.02 36.67
C LYS A 194 13.52 21.42 37.27
N GLU A 195 13.35 21.63 38.56
CA GLU A 195 12.18 21.31 39.39
C GLU A 195 11.02 22.25 39.05
N ALA A 196 9.78 21.74 39.07
CA ALA A 196 8.56 22.53 39.05
C ALA A 196 7.73 22.17 40.29
N THR A 197 7.64 23.13 41.22
CA THR A 197 6.79 23.08 42.39
C THR A 197 5.34 23.39 41.99
N THR A 198 4.43 22.52 42.42
CA THR A 198 2.99 22.74 42.40
C THR A 198 2.60 23.44 43.69
N LYS A 199 1.88 24.57 43.62
CA LYS A 199 1.07 25.08 44.73
C LYS A 199 -0.34 25.39 44.21
N TYR A 200 -1.29 24.72 44.85
CA TYR A 200 -2.69 25.12 44.95
C TYR A 200 -2.83 26.13 46.11
N ASP A 201 -3.96 26.85 46.07
CA ASP A 201 -4.43 28.00 46.87
C ASP A 201 -3.92 29.38 46.43
#